data_AF-A0A7C3RHP1-F1
#
_entry.id   AF-A0A7C3RHP1-F1
#
_cell.length_a   1.000
_cell.length_b   1.000
_cell.length_c   1.000
_cell.angle_alpha   90.00
_cell.angle_beta   90.00
_cell.angle_gamma   90.00
#
_symmetry.space_group_name_H-M   'P 1'
#
loop_
_entity.id
_entity.type
_entity.pdbx_description
1 polymer ?
#
loop_
_entity_poly.entity_id
_entity_poly.type
_entity_poly.pdbx_seq_one_letter_code
_entity_poly.pdbx_strand_id
1 'polypeptide(L)'
;MERKKVVDWWVDRLLVNYPVKPVFEVVSFLQEAAEKIVDGALSLYKGTKVDLSDAVDDVMRFLATDRNLSPADSIRFFCDLRDFMTEELNLKTEERLKFARTFEEIIFTAFNAYMACREKIFELRLKEKEADIEMMRKIMDYASKSLSSRD
;
A
#
# COMPACT_ATOMS: atom_id res chain seq x y z
N MET A 1 23.67 3.33 10.62
CA MET A 1 22.72 2.91 9.58
C MET A 1 23.18 3.37 8.22
N GLU A 2 23.33 2.42 7.29
CA GLU A 2 23.52 2.70 5.87
C GLU A 2 22.14 2.88 5.22
N ARG A 3 21.76 4.12 4.89
CA ARG A 3 20.41 4.46 4.37
C ARG A 3 20.03 3.61 3.17
N LYS A 4 20.94 3.51 2.19
CA LYS A 4 20.70 2.77 0.96
C LYS A 4 20.37 1.31 1.23
N LYS A 5 21.12 0.66 2.12
CA LYS A 5 20.90 -0.73 2.54
C LYS A 5 19.49 -0.94 3.10
N VAL A 6 18.99 -0.03 3.94
CA VAL A 6 17.63 -0.11 4.52
C VAL A 6 16.56 0.04 3.46
N VAL A 7 16.71 1.02 2.58
CA VAL A 7 15.77 1.28 1.49
C VAL A 7 15.72 0.09 0.53
N ASP A 8 16.88 -0.38 0.06
CA ASP A 8 16.97 -1.51 -0.87
C ASP A 8 16.36 -2.77 -0.25
N TRP A 9 16.71 -3.09 1.01
CA TRP A 9 16.14 -4.23 1.73
C TRP A 9 14.61 -4.15 1.84
N TRP A 10 14.06 -2.97 2.13
CA TRP A 10 12.62 -2.83 2.32
C TRP A 10 11.87 -2.90 0.98
N VAL A 11 12.40 -2.29 -0.07
CA VAL A 11 11.84 -2.38 -1.42
C VAL A 11 11.84 -3.82 -1.91
N ASP A 12 12.93 -4.56 -1.73
CA ASP A 12 13.00 -5.99 -2.06
C ASP A 12 11.93 -6.79 -1.30
N ARG A 13 11.69 -6.43 -0.04
CA ARG A 13 10.66 -7.07 0.79
C ARG A 13 9.25 -6.75 0.31
N LEU A 14 8.95 -5.50 -0.04
CA LEU A 14 7.66 -5.09 -0.62
C LEU A 14 7.36 -5.82 -1.94
N LEU A 15 8.40 -6.12 -2.72
CA LEU A 15 8.31 -6.78 -4.01
C LEU A 15 8.36 -8.32 -3.93
N VAL A 16 8.47 -8.92 -2.73
CA VAL A 16 8.67 -10.37 -2.57
C VAL A 16 7.57 -11.22 -3.22
N ASN A 17 6.34 -10.72 -3.23
CA ASN A 17 5.17 -11.38 -3.81
C ASN A 17 4.81 -10.82 -5.20
N TYR A 18 5.66 -9.95 -5.77
CA TYR A 18 5.37 -9.38 -7.08
C TYR A 18 5.42 -10.51 -8.13
N PRO A 19 4.34 -10.70 -8.92
CA PRO A 19 4.13 -11.95 -9.66
C PRO A 19 5.10 -12.18 -10.82
N VAL A 20 5.78 -11.13 -11.27
CA VAL A 20 6.74 -11.15 -12.38
C VAL A 20 7.96 -10.32 -12.00
N LYS A 21 8.96 -10.17 -12.88
CA LYS A 21 10.00 -9.16 -12.63
C LYS A 21 9.37 -7.77 -12.72
N PRO A 22 9.44 -6.93 -11.66
CA PRO A 22 8.88 -5.58 -11.72
C PRO A 22 9.60 -4.74 -12.76
N VAL A 23 8.83 -3.94 -13.50
CA VAL A 23 9.37 -2.93 -14.42
C VAL A 23 10.08 -1.83 -13.63
N PHE A 24 11.01 -1.14 -14.27
CA PHE A 24 11.86 -0.15 -13.62
C PHE A 24 11.03 0.93 -12.90
N GLU A 25 9.94 1.37 -13.51
CA GLU A 25 9.05 2.42 -12.99
C GLU A 25 8.38 2.02 -11.67
N VAL A 26 8.05 0.74 -11.50
CA VAL A 26 7.47 0.23 -10.23
C VAL A 26 8.53 0.23 -9.15
N VAL A 27 9.75 -0.19 -9.48
CA VAL A 27 10.87 -0.20 -8.54
C VAL A 27 11.24 1.23 -8.14
N SER A 28 11.37 2.15 -9.10
CA SER A 28 11.72 3.55 -8.84
C SER A 28 10.64 4.24 -8.00
N PHE A 29 9.37 4.00 -8.31
CA PHE A 29 8.24 4.53 -7.52
C PHE A 29 8.32 4.09 -6.06
N LEU A 30 8.52 2.78 -5.81
CA LEU A 30 8.65 2.26 -4.44
C LEU A 30 9.92 2.74 -3.75
N GLN A 31 11.03 2.88 -4.48
CA GLN A 31 12.27 3.44 -3.95
C GLN A 31 12.08 4.88 -3.47
N GLU A 32 11.48 5.75 -4.28
CA GLU A 32 11.21 7.14 -3.90
C GLU A 32 10.32 7.25 -2.65
N ALA A 33 9.27 6.43 -2.57
CA ALA A 33 8.41 6.38 -1.39
C ALA A 33 9.14 5.83 -0.16
N ALA A 34 9.92 4.75 -0.33
CA ALA A 34 10.71 4.13 0.73
C ALA A 34 11.75 5.07 1.30
N GLU A 35 12.45 5.81 0.45
CA GLU A 35 13.40 6.84 0.82
C GLU A 35 12.78 7.91 1.73
N LYS A 36 11.63 8.45 1.32
CA LYS A 36 10.89 9.47 2.10
C LYS A 36 10.44 8.92 3.46
N ILE A 37 9.95 7.68 3.51
CA ILE A 37 9.50 7.05 4.76
C ILE A 37 10.68 6.80 5.70
N VAL A 38 11.81 6.29 5.20
CA VAL A 38 13.00 6.05 6.01
C VAL A 38 13.55 7.36 6.58
N ASP A 39 13.72 8.39 5.72
CA ASP A 39 14.21 9.70 6.16
C ASP A 39 13.23 10.39 7.11
N GLY A 40 11.93 10.23 6.85
CA GLY A 40 10.84 10.67 7.69
C GLY A 40 10.87 10.06 9.08
N ALA A 41 11.01 8.73 9.17
CA ALA A 41 11.09 8.01 10.44
C ALA A 41 12.29 8.46 11.29
N LEU A 42 13.44 8.70 10.67
CA LEU A 42 14.61 9.26 11.36
C LEU A 42 14.37 10.68 11.85
N SER A 43 13.68 11.49 11.05
CA SER A 43 13.37 12.89 11.39
C SER A 43 12.39 12.97 12.56
N LEU A 44 11.33 12.16 12.52
CA LEU A 44 10.38 12.01 13.62
C LEU A 44 11.07 11.54 14.89
N TYR A 45 11.97 10.55 14.80
CA TYR A 45 12.73 10.06 15.96
C TYR A 45 13.60 11.15 16.61
N LYS A 46 14.15 12.06 15.79
CA LYS A 46 14.91 13.24 16.23
C LYS A 46 14.01 14.38 16.76
N GLY A 47 12.69 14.21 16.72
CA GLY A 47 11.71 15.20 17.18
C GLY A 47 11.31 16.23 16.14
N THR A 48 11.66 16.03 14.87
CA THR A 48 11.26 16.89 13.76
C THR A 48 9.92 16.41 13.20
N LYS A 49 8.93 17.30 13.15
CA LYS A 49 7.65 17.00 12.49
C LYS A 49 7.86 16.91 10.98
N VAL A 50 7.38 15.83 10.39
CA VAL A 50 7.38 15.59 8.94
C VAL A 50 6.05 14.98 8.57
N ASP A 51 5.48 15.42 7.46
CA ASP A 51 4.29 14.79 6.87
C ASP A 51 4.75 13.68 5.91
N LEU A 52 4.28 12.46 6.15
CA LEU A 52 4.60 11.27 5.35
C LEU A 52 3.37 10.70 4.65
N SER A 53 2.24 11.38 4.70
CA SER A 53 0.96 10.91 4.18
C SER A 53 1.06 10.45 2.73
N ASP A 54 1.58 11.26 1.83
CA ASP A 54 1.73 10.92 0.41
C ASP A 54 2.63 9.71 0.18
N ALA A 55 3.80 9.67 0.82
CA ALA A 55 4.75 8.56 0.64
C ALA A 55 4.19 7.24 1.20
N VAL A 56 3.48 7.31 2.33
CA VAL A 56 2.80 6.16 2.92
C VAL A 56 1.64 5.70 2.03
N ASP A 57 0.86 6.64 1.50
CA ASP A 57 -0.24 6.35 0.57
C ASP A 57 0.27 5.68 -0.72
N ASP A 58 1.40 6.12 -1.27
CA ASP A 58 2.03 5.50 -2.43
C ASP A 58 2.35 4.02 -2.21
N VAL A 59 2.97 3.67 -1.07
CA VAL A 59 3.25 2.27 -0.71
C VAL A 59 1.95 1.50 -0.46
N MET A 60 0.99 2.11 0.24
CA MET A 60 -0.28 1.45 0.56
C MET A 60 -1.15 1.20 -0.66
N ARG A 61 -1.17 2.11 -1.65
CA ARG A 61 -1.82 1.91 -2.94
C ARG A 61 -1.26 0.69 -3.64
N PHE A 62 0.07 0.58 -3.70
CA PHE A 62 0.74 -0.58 -4.27
C PHE A 62 0.30 -1.88 -3.58
N LEU A 63 0.39 -1.95 -2.25
CA LEU A 63 0.02 -3.14 -1.48
C LEU A 63 -1.48 -3.47 -1.57
N ALA A 64 -2.35 -2.47 -1.64
CA ALA A 64 -3.80 -2.66 -1.72
C ALA A 64 -4.26 -3.30 -3.04
N THR A 65 -3.44 -3.22 -4.09
CA THR A 65 -3.72 -3.88 -5.39
C THR A 65 -3.64 -5.40 -5.29
N ASP A 66 -2.82 -5.94 -4.38
CA ASP A 66 -2.76 -7.38 -4.13
C ASP A 66 -4.01 -7.83 -3.37
N ARG A 67 -4.71 -8.83 -3.92
CA ARG A 67 -5.92 -9.39 -3.32
C ARG A 67 -5.62 -10.35 -2.17
N ASN A 68 -4.40 -10.87 -2.11
CA ASN A 68 -3.97 -11.85 -1.12
C ASN A 68 -3.38 -11.20 0.14
N LEU A 69 -3.02 -9.91 0.07
CA LEU A 69 -2.58 -9.16 1.25
C LEU A 69 -3.78 -8.64 2.02
N SER A 70 -3.84 -8.95 3.31
CA SER A 70 -4.76 -8.33 4.24
C SER A 70 -4.23 -6.97 4.73
N PRO A 71 -5.06 -6.15 5.42
CA PRO A 71 -4.55 -4.97 6.12
C PRO A 71 -3.41 -5.31 7.09
N ALA A 72 -3.53 -6.41 7.84
CA ALA A 72 -2.52 -6.82 8.80
C ALA A 72 -1.19 -7.19 8.13
N ASP A 73 -1.25 -7.91 7.00
CA ASP A 73 -0.05 -8.26 6.21
C ASP A 73 0.62 -7.00 5.65
N SER A 74 -0.17 -6.03 5.21
CA SER A 74 0.34 -4.76 4.66
C SER A 74 1.04 -3.92 5.75
N ILE A 75 0.46 -3.86 6.94
CA ILE A 75 1.09 -3.21 8.10
C ILE A 75 2.34 -3.94 8.57
N ARG A 76 2.40 -5.27 8.42
CA ARG A 76 3.59 -6.03 8.79
C ARG A 76 4.84 -5.57 8.06
N PHE A 77 4.75 -5.12 6.80
CA PHE A 77 5.90 -4.54 6.10
C PHE A 77 6.48 -3.31 6.82
N PHE A 78 5.63 -2.50 7.46
CA PHE A 78 6.05 -1.32 8.23
C PHE A 78 6.66 -1.71 9.57
N CYS A 79 6.09 -2.72 10.23
CA CYS A 79 6.70 -3.31 11.44
C CYS A 79 8.10 -3.88 11.14
N ASP A 80 8.23 -4.63 10.03
CA ASP A 80 9.49 -5.20 9.59
C ASP A 80 10.53 -4.11 9.29
N LEU A 81 10.13 -3.00 8.64
CA LEU A 81 10.98 -1.82 8.44
C LEU A 81 11.45 -1.21 9.75
N ARG A 82 10.54 -0.96 10.69
CA ARG A 82 10.86 -0.40 12.01
C ARG A 82 11.90 -1.27 12.72
N ASP A 83 11.71 -2.58 12.72
CA ASP A 83 12.58 -3.52 13.41
C ASP A 83 13.97 -3.55 12.75
N PHE A 84 14.03 -3.59 11.41
CA PHE A 84 15.29 -3.54 10.67
C PHE A 84 16.04 -2.22 10.88
N MET A 85 15.34 -1.08 10.85
CA MET A 85 15.94 0.23 11.16
C MET A 85 16.50 0.29 12.58
N THR A 86 15.78 -0.30 13.54
CA THR A 86 16.21 -0.35 14.95
C THR A 86 17.50 -1.13 15.12
N GLU A 87 17.65 -2.24 14.38
CA GLU A 87 18.88 -3.04 14.32
C GLU A 87 20.03 -2.26 13.67
N GLU A 88 19.79 -1.63 12.51
CA GLU A 88 20.82 -0.87 11.77
C GLU A 88 21.27 0.44 12.45
N LEU A 89 20.44 0.97 13.34
CA LEU A 89 20.77 2.10 14.22
C LEU A 89 21.44 1.65 15.52
N ASN A 90 21.47 0.34 15.81
CA ASN A 90 22.00 -0.25 17.03
C ASN A 90 21.42 0.40 18.31
N LEU A 91 20.11 0.67 18.30
CA LEU A 91 19.42 1.35 19.40
C LEU A 91 19.37 0.47 20.66
N LYS A 92 19.60 1.09 21.83
CA LYS A 92 19.42 0.43 23.14
C LYS A 92 17.95 0.32 23.50
N THR A 93 17.58 -0.55 24.43
CA THR A 93 16.18 -0.87 24.79
C THR A 93 15.26 0.36 24.95
N GLU A 94 15.68 1.38 25.67
CA GLU A 94 14.88 2.61 25.87
C GLU A 94 14.70 3.39 24.57
N GLU A 95 15.75 3.49 23.75
CA GLU A 95 15.72 4.13 22.44
C GLU A 95 14.87 3.33 21.44
N ARG A 96 14.88 2.00 21.53
CA ARG A 96 14.01 1.11 20.74
C ARG A 96 12.55 1.40 21.05
N LEU A 97 12.19 1.52 22.34
CA LEU A 97 10.81 1.82 22.74
C LEU A 97 10.39 3.22 22.26
N LYS A 98 11.28 4.20 22.36
CA LYS A 98 11.03 5.55 21.85
C LYS A 98 10.82 5.53 20.33
N PHE A 99 11.72 4.88 19.58
CA PHE A 99 11.62 4.75 18.13
C PHE A 99 10.33 4.05 17.72
N ALA A 100 9.97 2.95 18.39
CA ALA A 100 8.76 2.21 18.11
C ALA A 100 7.49 3.06 18.29
N ARG A 101 7.39 3.82 19.38
CA ARG A 101 6.26 4.74 19.63
C ARG A 101 6.19 5.85 18.58
N THR A 102 7.33 6.37 18.16
CA THR A 102 7.35 7.37 17.08
C THR A 102 6.93 6.76 15.74
N PHE A 103 7.30 5.51 15.48
CA PHE A 103 6.96 4.81 14.25
C PHE A 103 5.46 4.40 14.19
N GLU A 104 4.78 4.27 15.33
CA GLU A 104 3.34 3.98 15.40
C GLU A 104 2.50 4.99 14.60
N GLU A 105 2.88 6.27 14.58
CA GLU A 105 2.19 7.29 13.79
C GLU A 105 2.22 6.98 12.28
N ILE A 106 3.35 6.43 11.80
CA ILE A 106 3.50 5.99 10.41
C ILE A 106 2.61 4.77 10.16
N ILE A 107 2.57 3.82 11.11
CA ILE A 107 1.75 2.60 11.02
C ILE A 107 0.25 2.95 10.99
N PHE A 108 -0.22 3.88 11.82
CA PHE A 108 -1.62 4.31 11.82
C PHE A 108 -2.00 5.00 10.51
N THR A 109 -1.11 5.85 10.00
CA THR A 109 -1.28 6.49 8.70
C THR A 109 -1.36 5.44 7.58
N ALA A 110 -0.48 4.45 7.62
CA ALA A 110 -0.47 3.33 6.68
C ALA A 110 -1.78 2.54 6.71
N PHE A 111 -2.30 2.26 7.91
CA PHE A 111 -3.54 1.51 8.05
C PHE A 111 -4.71 2.26 7.42
N ASN A 112 -4.83 3.55 7.72
CA ASN A 112 -5.89 4.39 7.16
C ASN A 112 -5.78 4.50 5.63
N ALA A 113 -4.58 4.72 5.10
CA ALA A 113 -4.34 4.79 3.66
C ALA A 113 -4.67 3.47 2.95
N TYR A 114 -4.27 2.33 3.51
CA TYR A 114 -4.63 1.01 2.98
C TYR A 114 -6.14 0.81 2.91
N MET A 115 -6.84 1.11 4.00
CA MET A 115 -8.29 0.95 4.09
C MET A 115 -9.01 1.84 3.08
N ALA A 116 -8.60 3.10 2.95
CA ALA A 116 -9.14 4.02 1.95
C ALA A 116 -8.91 3.52 0.52
N CYS A 117 -7.73 2.99 0.22
CA CYS A 117 -7.42 2.39 -1.08
C CYS A 117 -8.31 1.18 -1.38
N ARG A 118 -8.49 0.28 -0.41
CA ARG A 118 -9.34 -0.92 -0.57
C ARG A 118 -10.80 -0.56 -0.75
N GLU A 119 -11.31 0.38 0.04
CA GLU A 119 -12.67 0.91 -0.13
C GLU A 119 -12.84 1.46 -1.56
N LYS A 120 -11.87 2.24 -2.05
CA LYS A 120 -11.94 2.78 -3.40
C LYS A 120 -11.95 1.71 -4.49
N ILE A 121 -11.13 0.67 -4.32
CA ILE A 121 -11.11 -0.48 -5.24
C ILE A 121 -12.47 -1.20 -5.22
N PHE A 122 -13.09 -1.36 -4.05
CA PHE A 122 -14.40 -1.98 -3.95
C PHE A 122 -15.50 -1.14 -4.60
N GLU A 123 -15.52 0.18 -4.39
CA GLU A 123 -16.45 1.10 -5.07
C GLU A 123 -16.36 0.98 -6.59
N LEU A 124 -15.14 0.95 -7.13
CA LEU A 124 -14.92 0.82 -8.57
C LEU A 124 -15.46 -0.50 -9.12
N ARG A 125 -15.20 -1.61 -8.42
CA ARG A 125 -15.73 -2.94 -8.80
C ARG A 125 -17.24 -3.00 -8.72
N LEU A 126 -17.85 -2.34 -7.74
CA LEU A 126 -19.30 -2.29 -7.62
C LEU A 126 -19.92 -1.55 -8.82
N LYS A 127 -19.38 -0.37 -9.16
CA LYS A 127 -19.82 0.40 -10.33
C LYS A 127 -19.68 -0.37 -11.64
N GLU A 128 -18.58 -1.12 -11.81
CA GLU A 128 -18.37 -1.98 -12.96
C GLU A 128 -19.46 -3.06 -13.06
N LYS A 129 -19.78 -3.72 -11.93
CA LYS A 129 -20.84 -4.75 -11.89
C LYS A 129 -22.24 -4.18 -12.15
N GLU A 130 -22.54 -2.98 -11.67
CA GLU A 130 -23.80 -2.30 -11.97
C GLU A 130 -23.93 -1.98 -13.46
N ALA A 131 -22.85 -1.51 -14.09
CA ALA A 131 -22.81 -1.27 -15.52
C ALA A 131 -22.99 -2.57 -16.34
N ASP A 132 -22.35 -3.67 -15.92
CA ASP A 132 -22.52 -5.00 -16.54
C ASP A 132 -23.99 -5.46 -16.50
N ILE A 133 -24.65 -5.34 -15.34
CA ILE A 133 -26.06 -5.73 -15.15
C ILE A 133 -26.97 -4.90 -16.06
N GLU A 134 -26.75 -3.60 -16.14
CA GLU A 134 -27.56 -2.71 -16.98
C GLU A 134 -27.40 -3.05 -18.47
N MET A 135 -26.17 -3.36 -18.91
CA MET A 135 -25.92 -3.82 -20.27
C MET A 135 -26.65 -5.13 -20.57
N MET A 136 -26.59 -6.12 -19.67
CA MET A 136 -27.28 -7.40 -19.83
C MET A 136 -28.80 -7.24 -19.90
N ARG A 137 -29.38 -6.35 -19.08
CA ARG A 137 -30.82 -6.02 -19.15
C ARG A 137 -31.21 -5.52 -20.52
N LYS A 138 -30.46 -4.55 -21.06
CA LYS A 138 -30.70 -4.04 -22.41
C LYS A 138 -30.64 -5.14 -23.47
N ILE A 139 -29.63 -6.02 -23.40
CA ILE A 139 -29.49 -7.15 -24.33
C ILE A 139 -30.71 -8.07 -24.26
N MET A 140 -31.17 -8.43 -23.06
CA MET A 140 -32.37 -9.26 -22.86
C MET A 140 -33.64 -8.60 -23.41
N ASP A 141 -33.80 -7.30 -23.22
CA ASP A 141 -34.95 -6.55 -23.74
C ASP A 141 -34.96 -6.54 -25.27
N TYR A 142 -33.80 -6.32 -25.90
CA TYR A 142 -33.66 -6.38 -27.35
C TYR A 142 -33.95 -7.79 -27.90
N ALA A 143 -33.38 -8.82 -27.28
CA ALA A 143 -33.62 -10.21 -27.67
C ALA A 143 -35.11 -10.57 -27.55
N SER A 144 -35.75 -10.21 -26.44
CA SER A 144 -37.18 -10.47 -26.19
C SER A 144 -38.07 -9.79 -27.25
N LYS A 145 -37.81 -8.51 -27.56
CA LYS A 145 -38.52 -7.78 -28.62
C LYS A 145 -38.34 -8.43 -29.99
N SER A 146 -37.12 -8.85 -30.32
CA SER A 146 -36.83 -9.48 -31.61
C SER A 146 -37.52 -10.83 -31.81
N LEU A 147 -37.70 -11.58 -30.72
CA LEU A 147 -38.44 -12.85 -30.72
C LEU A 147 -39.95 -12.60 -30.87
N SER A 148 -40.51 -11.64 -30.14
CA SER A 148 -41.93 -11.28 -30.24
C SER A 148 -42.35 -10.68 -31.59
N SER A 149 -41.40 -10.16 -32.38
CA SER A 149 -41.67 -9.60 -33.71
C SER A 149 -41.60 -10.62 -34.85
N ARG A 150 -41.30 -11.90 -34.55
CA ARG A 150 -41.20 -12.99 -35.53
C ARG A 150 -42.38 -13.96 -35.52
N ASP A 151 -43.31 -13.79 -34.57
CA ASP A 151 -44.63 -14.44 -34.53
C ASP A 151 -45.70 -13.49 -35.10
#